data_AF-A0A098DL01-F1
#
_entry.id   AF-A0A098DL01-F1
#
_cell.length_a   1.000
_cell.length_b   1.000
_cell.length_c   1.000
_cell.angle_alpha   90.00
_cell.angle_beta   90.00
_cell.angle_gamma   90.00
#
_symmetry.space_group_name_H-M   'P 1'
#
loop_
_entity.id
_entity.type
_entity.pdbx_description
1 polymer ?
#
loop_
_entity_poly.entity_id
_entity_poly.type
_entity_poly.pdbx_seq_one_letter_code
_entity_poly.pdbx_strand_id
1 'polypeptide(L)'
;MAASLIEMIDFKSPKPPPGTKRRVLDRTLPENFKYFRNWGFTIYRTYYGPESDEHWNTLLQVLTQQTRLALGYHARDEVREDDKRWSFPPHNDVDAYLDKIEIMKKIFRLFPREDPNLLTGLDIAGIRKFCLEEAEQAQSEKNMVGTCFNFVLVADEAILKDIANNEFVIKAVGYDWCPIQNQGSWGWMRLATGDLLQL
;
A
#
# COMPACT_ATOMS: atom_id res chain seq x y z
N MET A 1 -8.50 -0.90 12.59
CA MET A 1 -9.74 -0.76 11.82
C MET A 1 -9.32 -0.91 10.38
N ALA A 2 -9.71 -1.99 9.70
CA ALA A 2 -9.39 -2.17 8.29
C ALA A 2 -10.12 -1.08 7.50
N ALA A 3 -9.41 -0.33 6.69
CA ALA A 3 -10.02 0.70 5.86
C ALA A 3 -10.84 0.06 4.75
N SER A 4 -11.94 0.70 4.37
CA SER A 4 -12.70 0.24 3.22
C SER A 4 -11.84 0.36 1.96
N LEU A 5 -11.84 -0.67 1.10
CA LEU A 5 -11.13 -0.68 -0.19
C LEU A 5 -11.42 0.55 -1.07
N ILE A 6 -12.56 1.21 -0.85
CA ILE A 6 -12.98 2.40 -1.60
C ILE A 6 -12.29 3.66 -1.08
N GLU A 7 -11.99 3.75 0.21
CA GLU A 7 -11.20 4.83 0.80
C GLU A 7 -9.74 4.79 0.32
N MET A 8 -9.30 3.61 -0.15
CA MET A 8 -7.99 3.40 -0.74
C MET A 8 -7.87 3.89 -2.20
N ILE A 9 -8.92 4.48 -2.78
CA ILE A 9 -8.86 5.06 -4.13
C ILE A 9 -9.38 6.50 -4.12
N ASP A 10 -8.47 7.48 -4.14
CA ASP A 10 -8.84 8.87 -4.37
C ASP A 10 -8.63 9.28 -5.83
N PHE A 11 -9.70 9.74 -6.50
CA PHE A 11 -9.66 10.22 -7.88
C PHE A 11 -9.64 11.76 -7.92
N LYS A 12 -8.51 12.34 -8.33
CA LYS A 12 -8.37 13.79 -8.50
C LYS A 12 -8.75 14.20 -9.92
N SER A 13 -10.02 14.52 -10.10
CA SER A 13 -10.51 15.08 -11.36
C SER A 13 -9.71 16.34 -11.75
N PRO A 14 -9.20 16.44 -13.00
CA PRO A 14 -8.43 17.61 -13.42
C PRO A 14 -9.25 18.89 -13.29
N LYS A 15 -8.56 20.00 -12.99
CA LYS A 15 -9.20 21.33 -12.95
C LYS A 15 -9.44 21.78 -14.40
N PRO A 16 -10.68 22.12 -14.78
CA PRO A 16 -10.94 22.64 -16.11
C PRO A 16 -10.34 24.05 -16.26
N PRO A 17 -10.01 24.47 -17.50
CA PRO A 17 -9.66 25.86 -17.79
C PRO A 17 -10.73 26.84 -17.28
N PRO A 18 -10.36 28.07 -16.88
CA PRO A 18 -11.31 29.10 -16.48
C PRO A 18 -12.41 29.30 -17.54
N GLY A 19 -13.67 29.27 -17.12
CA GLY A 19 -14.83 29.46 -18.01
C GLY A 19 -15.34 28.19 -18.70
N THR A 20 -14.74 27.02 -18.47
CA THR A 20 -15.21 25.74 -19.04
C THR A 20 -15.85 24.83 -17.99
N LYS A 21 -16.93 24.12 -18.37
CA LYS A 21 -17.56 23.12 -17.48
C LYS A 21 -16.61 21.93 -17.33
N ARG A 22 -16.55 21.40 -16.09
CA ARG A 22 -15.78 20.18 -15.80
C ARG A 22 -16.36 19.02 -16.60
N ARG A 23 -15.54 18.36 -17.43
CA ARG A 23 -15.94 17.12 -18.09
C ARG A 23 -15.99 15.99 -17.06
N VAL A 24 -17.06 15.21 -17.08
CA VAL A 24 -17.12 13.94 -16.34
C VAL A 24 -16.22 12.97 -17.10
N LEU A 25 -15.16 12.50 -16.44
CA LEU A 25 -14.26 11.50 -17.00
C LEU A 25 -14.76 10.11 -16.61
N ASP A 26 -14.75 9.19 -17.57
CA ASP A 26 -14.95 7.77 -17.28
C ASP A 26 -13.72 7.22 -16.57
N ARG A 27 -13.91 6.80 -15.31
CA ARG A 27 -12.83 6.35 -14.43
C ARG A 27 -12.35 4.92 -14.75
N THR A 28 -13.10 4.18 -15.57
CA THR A 28 -12.75 2.81 -15.98
C THR A 28 -11.71 2.78 -17.10
N LEU A 29 -11.59 3.86 -17.86
CA LEU A 29 -10.66 3.96 -18.98
C LEU A 29 -9.20 4.09 -18.49
N PRO A 30 -8.26 3.25 -18.99
CA PRO A 30 -6.86 3.29 -18.58
C PRO A 30 -6.18 4.66 -18.74
N GLU A 31 -6.58 5.43 -19.75
CA GLU A 31 -6.07 6.78 -20.02
C GLU A 31 -6.29 7.76 -18.86
N ASN A 32 -7.32 7.50 -18.05
CA ASN A 32 -7.68 8.31 -16.89
C ASN A 32 -7.02 7.84 -15.59
N PHE A 33 -6.27 6.73 -15.62
CA PHE A 33 -5.66 6.19 -14.40
C PHE A 33 -4.62 7.11 -13.78
N LYS A 34 -3.99 7.98 -14.60
CA LYS A 34 -3.09 9.05 -14.16
C LYS A 34 -3.73 10.07 -13.19
N TYR A 35 -5.05 10.08 -13.09
CA TYR A 35 -5.79 10.97 -12.18
C TYR A 35 -6.14 10.30 -10.85
N PHE A 36 -5.92 8.99 -10.70
CA PHE A 36 -5.95 8.35 -9.38
C PHE A 36 -4.71 8.77 -8.59
N ARG A 37 -4.89 8.92 -7.27
CA ARG A 37 -3.77 8.95 -6.34
C ARG A 37 -2.96 7.65 -6.45
N ASN A 38 -1.71 7.72 -6.03
CA ASN A 38 -0.82 6.57 -6.01
C ASN A 38 -1.38 5.52 -5.03
N TRP A 39 -1.95 4.45 -5.57
CA TRP A 39 -2.43 3.29 -4.81
C TRP A 39 -1.29 2.29 -4.67
N GLY A 40 -0.95 1.96 -3.42
CA GLY A 40 0.21 1.13 -3.15
C GLY A 40 0.88 1.38 -1.81
N PHE A 41 2.00 0.67 -1.62
CA PHE A 41 2.78 0.69 -0.38
C PHE A 41 4.24 1.03 -0.67
N THR A 42 4.82 1.89 0.17
CA THR A 42 6.26 2.11 0.21
C THR A 42 6.92 0.95 0.93
N ILE A 43 8.00 0.42 0.34
CA ILE A 43 8.76 -0.68 0.92
C ILE A 43 10.25 -0.32 0.96
N TYR A 44 10.84 -0.38 2.15
CA TYR A 44 12.24 -0.09 2.39
C TYR A 44 13.04 -1.38 2.51
N ARG A 45 14.15 -1.45 1.79
CA ARG A 45 15.17 -2.47 1.98
C ARG A 45 16.26 -1.92 2.90
N THR A 46 16.60 -2.65 3.95
CA THR A 46 17.68 -2.23 4.88
C THR A 46 18.86 -3.18 4.92
N TYR A 47 18.77 -4.33 4.22
CA TYR A 47 19.84 -5.31 4.14
C TYR A 47 20.33 -5.53 2.70
N TYR A 48 21.66 -5.52 2.55
CA TYR A 48 22.37 -5.53 1.27
C TYR A 48 23.50 -6.58 1.24
N GLY A 49 23.26 -7.75 1.82
CA GLY A 49 24.22 -8.86 1.80
C GLY A 49 24.33 -9.55 0.43
N PRO A 50 25.27 -10.51 0.28
CA PRO A 50 25.32 -11.39 -0.89
C PRO A 50 23.96 -12.08 -1.11
N GLU A 51 23.54 -12.26 -2.36
CA GLU A 51 22.26 -12.89 -2.75
C GLU A 51 20.98 -12.14 -2.34
N SER A 52 21.08 -11.10 -1.52
CA SER A 52 19.91 -10.35 -1.04
C SER A 52 19.13 -9.61 -2.15
N ASP A 53 19.77 -9.34 -3.29
CA ASP A 53 19.11 -8.78 -4.48
C ASP A 53 18.06 -9.74 -5.07
N GLU A 54 18.35 -11.04 -5.10
CA GLU A 54 17.42 -12.04 -5.64
C GLU A 54 16.19 -12.18 -4.73
N HIS A 55 16.42 -12.25 -3.43
CA HIS A 55 15.35 -12.35 -2.44
C HIS A 55 14.51 -11.07 -2.38
N TRP A 56 15.15 -9.90 -2.52
CA TRP A 56 14.43 -8.63 -2.64
C TRP A 56 13.52 -8.60 -3.86
N ASN A 57 14.03 -8.98 -5.03
CA ASN A 57 13.22 -9.04 -6.25
C ASN A 57 12.06 -10.04 -6.13
N THR A 58 12.32 -11.20 -5.53
CA THR A 58 11.30 -12.22 -5.26
C THR A 58 10.21 -11.69 -4.34
N LEU A 59 10.59 -11.02 -3.25
CA LEU A 59 9.66 -10.38 -2.32
C LEU A 59 8.75 -9.36 -3.02
N LEU A 60 9.31 -8.48 -3.86
CA LEU A 60 8.54 -7.48 -4.61
C LEU A 60 7.53 -8.13 -5.57
N GLN A 61 7.94 -9.20 -6.26
CA GLN A 61 7.07 -9.95 -7.16
C GLN A 61 5.93 -10.62 -6.39
N VAL A 62 6.25 -11.34 -5.30
CA VAL A 62 5.26 -12.06 -4.49
C VAL A 62 4.28 -11.11 -3.83
N LEU A 63 4.75 -10.01 -3.22
CA LEU A 63 3.87 -8.98 -2.65
C LEU A 63 2.91 -8.43 -3.69
N THR A 64 3.41 -8.14 -4.89
CA THR A 64 2.57 -7.62 -5.98
C THR A 64 1.51 -8.62 -6.41
N GLN A 65 1.90 -9.90 -6.60
CA GLN A 65 0.98 -10.95 -7.02
C GLN A 65 -0.06 -11.25 -5.94
N GLN A 66 0.38 -11.43 -4.70
CA GLN A 66 -0.51 -11.76 -3.58
C GLN A 66 -1.47 -10.62 -3.25
N THR A 67 -1.04 -9.36 -3.35
CA THR A 67 -1.96 -8.22 -3.18
C THR A 67 -3.04 -8.21 -4.26
N ARG A 68 -2.67 -8.49 -5.52
CA ARG A 68 -3.66 -8.60 -6.62
C ARG A 68 -4.62 -9.77 -6.43
N LEU A 69 -4.14 -10.90 -5.91
CA LEU A 69 -4.98 -12.05 -5.57
C LEU A 69 -5.91 -11.73 -4.39
N ALA A 70 -5.40 -11.08 -3.34
CA ALA A 70 -6.15 -10.62 -2.18
C ALA A 70 -7.31 -9.68 -2.61
N LEU A 71 -7.04 -8.72 -3.49
CA LEU A 71 -8.10 -7.89 -4.10
C LEU A 71 -9.17 -8.72 -4.83
N GLY A 72 -8.78 -9.85 -5.44
CA GLY A 72 -9.71 -10.78 -6.07
C GLY A 72 -10.64 -11.50 -5.09
N TYR A 73 -10.27 -11.67 -3.81
CA TYR A 73 -11.18 -12.26 -2.82
C TYR A 73 -12.37 -11.36 -2.52
N HIS A 74 -12.19 -10.04 -2.61
CA HIS A 74 -13.29 -9.08 -2.42
C HIS A 74 -14.31 -9.11 -3.57
N ALA A 75 -13.96 -9.70 -4.72
CA ALA A 75 -14.91 -9.90 -5.82
C ALA A 75 -15.95 -11.00 -5.54
N ARG A 76 -15.77 -11.79 -4.47
CA ARG A 76 -16.72 -12.84 -4.07
C ARG A 76 -17.97 -12.22 -3.45
N ASP A 77 -19.14 -12.77 -3.80
CA ASP A 77 -20.44 -12.24 -3.36
C ASP A 77 -20.52 -12.12 -1.83
N GLU A 78 -20.07 -13.13 -1.09
CA GLU A 78 -20.09 -13.16 0.39
C GLU A 78 -19.33 -11.98 1.02
N VAL A 79 -18.13 -11.67 0.49
CA VAL A 79 -17.29 -10.58 1.00
C VAL A 79 -17.86 -9.23 0.58
N ARG A 80 -18.38 -9.11 -0.64
CA ARG A 80 -19.04 -7.90 -1.13
C ARG A 80 -20.27 -7.53 -0.30
N GLU A 81 -21.07 -8.50 0.14
CA GLU A 81 -22.23 -8.23 0.99
C GLU A 81 -21.83 -7.76 2.40
N ASP A 82 -20.68 -8.20 2.94
CA ASP A 82 -20.14 -7.70 4.21
C ASP A 82 -19.58 -6.28 4.09
N ASP A 83 -18.96 -5.92 2.96
CA ASP A 83 -18.51 -4.54 2.67
C ASP A 83 -19.69 -3.54 2.67
N LYS A 84 -20.90 -3.98 2.28
CA LYS A 84 -22.12 -3.14 2.33
C LYS A 84 -22.56 -2.79 3.76
N ARG A 85 -22.15 -3.53 4.78
CA ARG A 85 -22.53 -3.26 6.19
C ARG A 85 -21.82 -2.05 6.78
N TRP A 86 -20.70 -1.60 6.23
CA TRP A 86 -19.83 -0.57 6.82
C TRP A 86 -19.86 0.80 6.12
N SER A 87 -21.07 1.39 6.03
CA SER A 87 -21.31 2.85 5.92
C SER A 87 -21.25 3.57 4.55
N PHE A 88 -21.74 3.01 3.43
CA PHE A 88 -22.14 3.81 2.24
C PHE A 88 -23.25 3.09 1.43
N PRO A 89 -24.04 3.79 0.57
CA PRO A 89 -25.22 3.19 -0.06
C PRO A 89 -24.83 1.95 -0.84
N PRO A 90 -25.64 0.87 -0.75
CA PRO A 90 -25.31 -0.41 -1.33
C PRO A 90 -24.89 -0.20 -2.79
N HIS A 91 -23.75 -0.79 -3.17
CA HIS A 91 -23.43 -0.97 -4.57
C HIS A 91 -24.47 -1.93 -5.15
N ASN A 92 -25.61 -1.36 -5.53
CA ASN A 92 -26.71 -2.07 -6.20
C ASN A 92 -26.26 -2.57 -7.58
N ASP A 93 -25.18 -1.97 -8.10
CA ASP A 93 -24.50 -2.33 -9.33
C ASP A 93 -23.25 -3.15 -9.00
N VAL A 94 -23.37 -4.47 -9.19
CA VAL A 94 -22.30 -5.45 -8.98
C VAL A 94 -21.16 -5.24 -9.98
N ASP A 95 -21.50 -4.96 -11.24
CA ASP A 95 -20.52 -4.80 -12.31
C ASP A 95 -19.63 -3.57 -12.01
N ALA A 96 -20.24 -2.47 -11.56
CA ALA A 96 -19.50 -1.28 -11.13
C ALA A 96 -18.57 -1.54 -9.92
N TYR A 97 -18.87 -2.51 -9.06
CA TYR A 97 -17.99 -2.90 -7.97
C TYR A 97 -16.82 -3.77 -8.46
N LEU A 98 -17.09 -4.73 -9.34
CA LEU A 98 -16.06 -5.58 -9.95
C LEU A 98 -15.09 -4.76 -10.81
N ASP A 99 -15.60 -3.81 -11.58
CA ASP A 99 -14.77 -2.87 -12.36
C ASP A 99 -13.82 -2.08 -11.47
N LYS A 100 -14.25 -1.68 -10.27
CA LYS A 100 -13.36 -1.00 -9.30
C LYS A 100 -12.25 -1.92 -8.82
N ILE A 101 -12.55 -3.17 -8.50
CA ILE A 101 -11.53 -4.15 -8.09
C ILE A 101 -10.49 -4.32 -9.21
N GLU A 102 -10.92 -4.41 -10.46
CA GLU A 102 -10.02 -4.51 -11.61
C GLU A 102 -9.18 -3.24 -11.80
N ILE A 103 -9.77 -2.05 -11.58
CA ILE A 103 -9.01 -0.79 -11.55
C ILE A 103 -7.96 -0.84 -10.44
N MET A 104 -8.32 -1.23 -9.21
CA MET A 104 -7.39 -1.35 -8.08
C MET A 104 -6.20 -2.24 -8.40
N LYS A 105 -6.44 -3.42 -8.98
CA LYS A 105 -5.38 -4.35 -9.38
C LYS A 105 -4.42 -3.72 -10.41
N LYS A 106 -4.96 -2.93 -11.34
CA LYS A 106 -4.19 -2.28 -12.42
C LYS A 106 -3.39 -1.08 -11.94
N ILE A 107 -3.93 -0.28 -11.01
CA ILE A 107 -3.27 0.92 -10.50
C ILE A 107 -2.34 0.63 -9.31
N PHE A 108 -2.40 -0.58 -8.73
CA PHE A 108 -1.54 -0.98 -7.61
C PHE A 108 -0.06 -0.96 -7.99
N ARG A 109 0.74 -0.30 -7.14
CA ARG A 109 2.20 -0.21 -7.29
C ARG A 109 2.89 -0.41 -5.95
N LEU A 110 4.05 -1.07 -5.95
CA LEU A 110 4.99 -0.96 -4.85
C LEU A 110 5.95 0.19 -5.14
N PHE A 111 6.37 0.89 -4.09
CA PHE A 111 7.34 1.97 -4.17
C PHE A 111 8.61 1.55 -3.43
N PRO A 112 9.50 0.78 -4.09
CA PRO A 112 10.73 0.31 -3.47
C PRO A 112 11.68 1.49 -3.19
N ARG A 113 12.26 1.47 -2.00
CA ARG A 113 13.34 2.34 -1.53
C ARG A 113 14.52 1.45 -1.21
N GLU A 114 15.57 1.56 -2.02
CA GLU A 114 16.70 0.62 -1.98
C GLU A 114 18.07 1.31 -2.04
N ASP A 115 18.16 2.62 -1.76
CA ASP A 115 19.45 3.32 -1.72
C ASP A 115 20.32 2.82 -0.54
N PRO A 116 21.41 2.09 -0.80
CA PRO A 116 22.23 1.52 0.26
C PRO A 116 22.95 2.61 1.08
N ASN A 117 23.20 3.80 0.51
CA ASN A 117 23.88 4.87 1.25
C ASN A 117 23.02 5.44 2.38
N LEU A 118 21.70 5.34 2.23
CA LEU A 118 20.73 5.90 3.17
C LEU A 118 20.14 4.84 4.09
N LEU A 119 19.96 3.61 3.60
CA LEU A 119 19.11 2.60 4.25
C LEU A 119 19.86 1.41 4.85
N THR A 120 21.15 1.22 4.51
CA THR A 120 21.91 0.06 4.99
C THR A 120 21.99 0.02 6.50
N GLY A 121 21.54 -1.11 7.09
CA GLY A 121 21.64 -1.36 8.52
C GLY A 121 20.70 -0.53 9.38
N LEU A 122 19.76 0.23 8.79
CA LEU A 122 18.73 0.91 9.56
C LEU A 122 17.84 -0.10 10.26
N ASP A 123 17.70 0.07 11.57
CA ASP A 123 16.71 -0.63 12.37
C ASP A 123 15.33 0.02 12.24
N ILE A 124 14.34 -0.53 12.93
CA ILE A 124 12.95 -0.03 12.88
C ILE A 124 12.89 1.42 13.36
N ALA A 125 13.66 1.80 14.39
CA ALA A 125 13.67 3.16 14.90
C ALA A 125 14.26 4.15 13.87
N GLY A 126 15.36 3.75 13.21
CA GLY A 126 15.99 4.49 12.12
C GLY A 126 15.03 4.69 10.94
N ILE A 127 14.32 3.64 10.52
CA ILE A 127 13.32 3.74 9.45
C ILE A 127 12.18 4.68 9.83
N ARG A 128 11.65 4.61 11.06
CA ARG A 128 10.60 5.55 11.50
C ARG A 128 11.04 7.00 11.36
N LYS A 129 12.26 7.30 11.83
CA LYS A 129 12.83 8.64 11.73
C LYS A 129 13.00 9.07 10.28
N PHE A 130 13.55 8.20 9.44
CA PHE A 130 13.73 8.45 8.01
C PHE A 130 12.38 8.74 7.32
N CYS A 131 11.35 7.95 7.61
CA CYS A 131 10.01 8.16 7.05
C CYS A 131 9.38 9.47 7.51
N LEU A 132 9.57 9.89 8.76
CA LEU A 132 9.09 11.20 9.24
C LEU A 132 9.80 12.35 8.52
N GLU A 133 11.12 12.27 8.36
CA GLU A 133 11.91 13.27 7.63
C GLU A 133 11.53 13.31 6.13
N GLU A 134 11.35 12.15 5.49
CA GLU A 134 10.87 12.03 4.11
C GLU A 134 9.46 12.63 3.97
N ALA A 135 8.55 12.35 4.92
CA ALA A 135 7.19 12.89 4.91
C ALA A 135 7.13 14.41 5.14
N GLU A 136 8.00 14.96 5.98
CA GLU A 136 8.12 16.40 6.21
C GLU A 136 8.67 17.14 4.97
N GLN A 137 9.65 16.54 4.29
CA GLN A 137 10.24 17.09 3.06
C GLN A 137 9.31 16.91 1.85
N ALA A 138 8.54 15.83 1.83
CA ALA A 138 7.63 15.52 0.75
C ALA A 138 6.26 16.21 0.91
N GLN A 139 6.23 17.54 0.73
CA GLN A 139 4.97 18.26 0.48
C GLN A 139 4.17 17.69 -0.72
N SER A 140 4.85 16.92 -1.59
CA SER A 140 4.35 16.26 -2.80
C SER A 140 3.80 14.83 -2.59
N GLU A 141 4.17 14.13 -1.51
CA GLU A 141 3.80 12.71 -1.30
C GLU A 141 2.51 12.49 -0.49
N LYS A 142 1.73 13.55 -0.24
CA LYS A 142 0.32 13.49 0.23
C LYS A 142 -0.62 12.68 -0.70
N ASN A 143 -0.08 11.96 -1.67
CA ASN A 143 -0.76 11.24 -2.74
C ASN A 143 -0.70 9.71 -2.61
N MET A 144 -0.18 9.14 -1.51
CA MET A 144 -0.02 7.68 -1.35
C MET A 144 -0.97 7.08 -0.32
N VAL A 145 -1.49 5.88 -0.54
CA VAL A 145 -2.41 5.26 0.43
C VAL A 145 -1.71 4.77 1.70
N GLY A 146 -0.43 4.38 1.64
CA GLY A 146 0.39 4.17 2.84
C GLY A 146 0.45 5.40 3.77
N THR A 147 0.37 6.63 3.20
CA THR A 147 0.27 7.87 4.00
C THR A 147 -1.11 8.10 4.61
N CYS A 148 -2.15 7.40 4.15
CA CYS A 148 -3.46 7.39 4.82
C CYS A 148 -3.47 6.49 6.06
N PHE A 149 -2.57 5.51 6.15
CA PHE A 149 -2.48 4.55 7.25
C PHE A 149 -1.21 4.68 8.10
N ASN A 150 -0.41 5.70 7.82
CA ASN A 150 0.85 6.02 8.51
C ASN A 150 1.79 4.83 8.73
N PHE A 151 1.84 3.89 7.77
CA PHE A 151 2.77 2.77 7.82
C PHE A 151 3.55 2.59 6.52
N VAL A 152 4.69 1.90 6.66
CA VAL A 152 5.57 1.48 5.57
C VAL A 152 5.92 0.01 5.72
N LEU A 153 6.33 -0.62 4.62
CA LEU A 153 6.84 -1.98 4.63
C LEU A 153 8.36 -1.98 4.77
N VAL A 154 8.91 -2.94 5.52
CA VAL A 154 10.35 -3.05 5.74
C VAL A 154 10.82 -4.47 5.50
N ALA A 155 11.83 -4.62 4.64
CA ALA A 155 12.56 -5.85 4.41
C ALA A 155 13.98 -5.70 4.98
N ASP A 156 14.14 -6.18 6.21
CA ASP A 156 15.44 -6.27 6.87
C ASP A 156 16.08 -7.65 6.63
N GLU A 157 17.24 -7.88 7.24
CA GLU A 157 17.99 -9.13 7.07
C GLU A 157 17.16 -10.37 7.41
N ALA A 158 16.34 -10.31 8.47
CA ALA A 158 15.50 -11.43 8.87
C ALA A 158 14.46 -11.73 7.80
N ILE A 159 13.79 -10.71 7.28
CA ILE A 159 12.79 -10.88 6.21
C ILE A 159 13.44 -11.44 4.94
N LEU A 160 14.59 -10.93 4.51
CA LEU A 160 15.22 -11.45 3.29
C LEU A 160 15.72 -12.89 3.44
N LYS A 161 16.15 -13.30 4.65
CA LYS A 161 16.46 -14.70 4.97
C LYS A 161 15.20 -15.58 4.99
N ASP A 162 14.09 -15.07 5.50
CA ASP A 162 12.81 -15.79 5.47
C ASP A 162 12.38 -16.06 4.03
N ILE A 163 12.50 -15.06 3.15
CA ILE A 163 12.21 -15.21 1.71
C ILE A 163 13.14 -16.24 1.06
N ALA A 164 14.42 -16.27 1.43
CA ALA A 164 15.35 -17.32 0.98
C ALA A 164 14.89 -18.73 1.37
N ASN A 165 14.19 -18.87 2.49
CA ASN A 165 13.64 -20.13 2.98
C ASN A 165 12.20 -20.41 2.49
N ASN A 166 11.70 -19.64 1.51
CA ASN A 166 10.32 -19.69 1.01
C ASN A 166 9.25 -19.30 2.05
N GLU A 167 9.62 -18.55 3.08
CA GLU A 167 8.69 -17.91 3.99
C GLU A 167 8.35 -16.51 3.49
N PHE A 168 7.16 -16.35 2.89
CA PHE A 168 6.73 -15.08 2.30
C PHE A 168 6.08 -14.16 3.34
N VAL A 169 6.92 -13.38 4.00
CA VAL A 169 6.55 -12.45 5.08
C VAL A 169 7.10 -11.05 4.84
N ILE A 170 6.53 -10.06 5.54
CA ILE A 170 7.00 -8.67 5.53
C ILE A 170 6.76 -8.03 6.90
N LYS A 171 7.53 -6.99 7.24
CA LYS A 171 7.23 -6.13 8.40
C LYS A 171 6.43 -4.91 7.95
N ALA A 172 5.28 -4.68 8.57
CA ALA A 172 4.58 -3.41 8.50
C ALA A 172 4.97 -2.57 9.72
N VAL A 173 5.46 -1.35 9.49
CA VAL A 173 5.96 -0.43 10.52
C VAL A 173 5.13 0.83 10.50
N GLY A 174 4.43 1.13 11.60
CA GLY A 174 3.80 2.44 11.81
C GLY A 174 4.88 3.47 12.12
N TYR A 175 5.00 4.50 11.27
CA TYR A 175 6.06 5.51 11.41
C TYR A 175 5.66 6.69 12.29
N ASP A 176 4.36 6.93 12.48
CA ASP A 176 3.79 7.90 13.43
C ASP A 176 3.57 7.30 14.83
N TRP A 177 3.89 6.02 15.01
CA TRP A 177 3.65 5.30 16.25
C TRP A 177 4.44 5.91 17.41
N CYS A 178 3.72 6.25 18.49
CA CYS A 178 4.30 6.77 19.73
C CYS A 178 4.10 5.78 20.89
N PRO A 179 5.18 5.36 21.59
CA PRO A 179 5.10 4.44 22.74
C PRO A 179 4.30 4.99 23.92
N ILE A 180 4.25 6.33 24.06
CA ILE A 180 3.50 7.00 25.13
C ILE A 180 1.99 6.87 24.90
N GLN A 181 1.56 6.93 23.63
CA GLN A 181 0.15 6.89 23.25
C GLN A 181 -0.36 5.46 23.03
N ASN A 182 0.53 4.52 22.68
CA ASN A 182 0.19 3.15 22.31
C ASN A 182 0.88 2.14 23.23
N GLN A 183 0.56 2.20 24.52
CA GLN A 183 1.12 1.28 25.52
C GLN A 183 0.79 -0.18 25.18
N GLY A 184 1.82 -1.02 25.05
CA GLY A 184 1.69 -2.46 24.84
C GLY A 184 1.77 -2.96 23.40
N SER A 185 1.91 -2.08 22.40
CA SER A 185 2.25 -2.50 21.03
C SER A 185 3.70 -2.15 20.68
N TRP A 186 4.26 -2.82 19.68
CA TRP A 186 5.65 -2.59 19.24
C TRP A 186 5.74 -1.53 18.14
N GLY A 187 4.56 -1.08 17.67
CA GLY A 187 4.39 -0.17 16.53
C GLY A 187 4.83 -0.75 15.18
N TRP A 188 5.01 -2.06 15.13
CA TRP A 188 5.23 -2.82 13.91
C TRP A 188 4.72 -4.24 14.11
N MET A 189 4.47 -4.95 13.01
CA MET A 189 4.10 -6.36 13.01
C MET A 189 4.72 -7.10 11.83
N ARG A 190 4.98 -8.40 12.00
CA ARG A 190 5.33 -9.33 10.91
C ARG A 190 4.03 -9.96 10.43
N LEU A 191 3.77 -9.93 9.13
CA LEU A 191 2.60 -10.53 8.50
C LEU A 191 3.00 -11.33 7.27
N ALA A 192 2.16 -12.29 6.87
CA ALA A 192 2.29 -12.93 5.58
C ALA A 192 2.00 -11.91 4.48
N THR A 193 2.70 -12.02 3.35
CA THR A 193 2.53 -11.07 2.24
C THR A 193 1.10 -11.07 1.65
N GLY A 194 0.31 -12.12 1.92
CA GLY A 194 -1.08 -12.26 1.47
C GLY A 194 -2.09 -11.54 2.36
N ASP A 195 -1.71 -11.20 3.59
CA ASP A 195 -2.58 -10.55 4.57
C ASP A 195 -2.46 -9.01 4.54
N LEU A 196 -1.72 -8.47 3.55
CA LEU A 196 -1.41 -7.05 3.47
C LEU A 196 -2.63 -6.12 3.46
N LEU A 197 -3.74 -6.58 2.86
CA LEU A 197 -4.99 -5.81 2.79
C LEU A 197 -5.81 -5.84 4.09
N GLN A 198 -5.38 -6.59 5.10
CA GLN A 198 -6.05 -6.68 6.40
C GLN A 198 -5.51 -5.67 7.44
N LEU A 199 -4.51 -4.85 7.06
CA LEU A 199 -3.89 -3.82 7.89
C LEU A 199 -4.80 -2.60 8.15
#